data_AF-A0A3D2I9R9-F1
#
_entry.id   AF-A0A3D2I9R9-F1
#
_cell.length_a   1.000
_cell.length_b   1.000
_cell.length_c   1.000
_cell.angle_alpha   90.00
_cell.angle_beta   90.00
_cell.angle_gamma   90.00
#
_symmetry.space_group_name_H-M   'P 1'
#
loop_
_entity.id
_entity.type
_entity.pdbx_description
1 polymer ?
#
loop_
_entity_poly.entity_id
_entity_poly.type
_entity_poly.pdbx_seq_one_letter_code
_entity_poly.pdbx_strand_id
1 'polypeptide(L)'
;AALAASEGCELLAVHDGARPLILPEQVDEMVRLGRQTYAAAPALPVTDTVKVADTAGLVQSTPDRRTLFAVQTPQVFQANILKAALQSAIEAGAELTDDCSAVE
;
A
#
# COMPACT_ATOMS: atom_id res chain seq x y z
N ALA A 1 -0.21 1.31 -13.42
CA ALA A 1 -1.03 0.31 -14.18
C ALA A 1 -2.52 0.44 -13.85
N ALA A 2 -2.87 0.87 -12.65
CA ALA A 2 -4.23 1.14 -12.18
C ALA A 2 -5.09 2.06 -13.08
N LEU A 3 -4.49 3.08 -13.73
CA LEU A 3 -5.21 3.99 -14.63
C LEU A 3 -5.78 3.29 -15.88
N ALA A 4 -5.21 2.16 -16.30
CA ALA A 4 -5.67 1.41 -17.47
C ALA A 4 -6.82 0.43 -17.16
N ALA A 5 -7.22 0.29 -15.89
CA ALA A 5 -8.32 -0.58 -15.51
C ALA A 5 -9.67 -0.08 -16.07
N SER A 6 -10.56 -1.02 -16.41
CA SER A 6 -11.86 -0.72 -17.01
C SER A 6 -12.70 0.27 -16.19
N GLU A 7 -13.57 1.02 -16.86
CA GLU A 7 -14.42 2.03 -16.21
C GLU A 7 -15.42 1.42 -15.22
N GLY A 8 -15.88 0.19 -15.47
CA GLY A 8 -16.78 -0.54 -14.57
C GLY A 8 -16.09 -1.20 -13.38
N CYS A 9 -14.78 -1.06 -13.23
CA CYS A 9 -14.03 -1.64 -12.13
C CYS A 9 -14.24 -0.83 -10.84
N GLU A 10 -14.84 -1.44 -9.82
CA GLU A 10 -15.11 -0.77 -8.53
C GLU A 10 -13.89 -0.75 -7.61
N LEU A 11 -13.05 -1.78 -7.68
CA LEU A 11 -11.92 -2.01 -6.78
C LEU A 11 -10.69 -2.43 -7.56
N LEU A 12 -9.54 -1.96 -7.14
CA LEU A 12 -8.24 -2.33 -7.67
C LEU A 12 -7.41 -2.99 -6.58
N ALA A 13 -6.93 -4.20 -6.85
CA ALA A 13 -5.99 -4.90 -6.01
C ALA A 13 -4.60 -4.84 -6.66
N VAL A 14 -3.63 -4.27 -5.95
CA VAL A 14 -2.23 -4.18 -6.39
C VAL A 14 -1.43 -5.20 -5.59
N HIS A 15 -0.80 -6.14 -6.30
CA HIS A 15 0.00 -7.20 -5.70
C HIS A 15 1.39 -7.25 -6.32
N ASP A 16 2.38 -7.50 -5.49
CA ASP A 16 3.77 -7.64 -5.92
C ASP A 16 4.00 -9.08 -6.40
N GLY A 17 4.40 -9.25 -7.66
CA GLY A 17 4.69 -10.55 -8.26
C GLY A 17 5.82 -11.31 -7.55
N ALA A 18 6.67 -10.64 -6.77
CA ALA A 18 7.70 -11.28 -5.95
C ALA A 18 7.14 -12.01 -4.71
N ARG A 19 5.82 -11.96 -4.46
CA ARG A 19 5.15 -12.57 -3.29
C ARG A 19 4.18 -13.71 -3.69
N PRO A 20 4.66 -14.79 -4.33
CA PRO A 20 3.80 -15.79 -4.98
C PRO A 20 3.01 -16.69 -4.03
N LEU A 21 3.26 -16.63 -2.72
CA LEU A 21 2.67 -17.53 -1.72
C LEU A 21 1.40 -16.97 -1.08
N ILE A 22 0.76 -15.98 -1.71
CA ILE A 22 -0.55 -15.49 -1.29
C ILE A 22 -1.62 -16.56 -1.52
N LEU A 23 -2.49 -16.76 -0.53
CA LEU A 23 -3.61 -17.68 -0.64
C LEU A 23 -4.85 -16.96 -1.19
N PRO A 24 -5.70 -17.63 -2.01
CA PRO A 24 -6.91 -17.01 -2.55
C PRO A 24 -7.81 -16.37 -1.49
N GLU A 25 -7.98 -17.02 -0.34
CA GLU A 25 -8.80 -16.52 0.77
C GLU A 25 -8.27 -15.20 1.36
N GLN A 26 -6.96 -14.95 1.28
CA GLN A 26 -6.37 -13.69 1.73
C GLN A 26 -6.71 -12.55 0.76
N VAL A 27 -6.77 -12.86 -0.55
CA VAL A 27 -7.20 -11.89 -1.57
C VAL A 27 -8.68 -11.57 -1.37
N ASP A 28 -9.52 -12.59 -1.20
CA ASP A 28 -10.97 -12.42 -0.98
C ASP A 28 -11.25 -11.54 0.25
N GLU A 29 -10.53 -11.77 1.35
CA GLU A 29 -10.67 -10.98 2.57
C GLU A 29 -10.24 -9.52 2.36
N MET A 30 -9.13 -9.27 1.64
CA MET A 30 -8.71 -7.89 1.34
C MET A 30 -9.71 -7.17 0.44
N VAL A 31 -10.32 -7.86 -0.53
CA VAL A 31 -11.38 -7.29 -1.36
C VAL A 31 -12.61 -6.97 -0.54
N ARG A 32 -13.01 -7.88 0.37
CA ARG A 32 -14.14 -7.66 1.28
C ARG A 32 -13.92 -6.44 2.18
N LEU A 33 -12.72 -6.30 2.74
CA LEU A 33 -12.35 -5.15 3.58
C LEU A 33 -12.31 -3.86 2.76
N GLY A 34 -11.67 -3.86 1.58
CA GLY A 34 -11.61 -2.69 0.70
C GLY A 34 -12.99 -2.17 0.27
N ARG A 35 -13.99 -3.06 0.11
CA ARG A 35 -15.39 -2.67 -0.09
C ARG A 35 -15.98 -1.88 1.08
N GLN A 36 -15.58 -2.22 2.31
CA GLN A 36 -16.14 -1.64 3.55
C GLN A 36 -15.41 -0.36 3.98
N THR A 37 -14.11 -0.29 3.74
CA THR A 37 -13.22 0.76 4.29
C THR A 37 -12.60 1.66 3.23
N TYR A 38 -12.99 1.51 1.95
CA TYR A 38 -12.45 2.21 0.78
C TYR A 38 -11.02 1.83 0.38
N ALA A 39 -10.19 1.47 1.36
CA ALA A 39 -8.85 0.94 1.17
C ALA A 39 -8.52 -0.10 2.24
N ALA A 40 -7.76 -1.13 1.89
CA ALA A 40 -7.32 -2.17 2.81
C ALA A 40 -5.96 -2.74 2.38
N ALA A 41 -5.06 -2.94 3.34
CA ALA A 41 -3.78 -3.61 3.12
C ALA A 41 -3.46 -4.53 4.31
N PRO A 42 -2.94 -5.74 4.08
CA PRO A 42 -2.43 -6.59 5.14
C PRO A 42 -1.15 -5.99 5.71
N ALA A 43 -0.94 -6.12 7.01
CA ALA A 43 0.29 -5.67 7.65
C ALA A 43 0.71 -6.63 8.77
N LEU A 44 2.03 -6.78 8.95
CA LEU A 44 2.61 -7.65 9.98
C LEU A 44 3.38 -6.80 10.99
N PRO A 45 3.33 -7.13 12.30
CA PRO A 45 4.17 -6.46 13.29
C PRO A 45 5.64 -6.57 12.91
N VAL A 46 6.38 -5.46 13.03
CA VAL A 46 7.83 -5.49 12.79
C VAL A 46 8.51 -6.30 13.91
N THR A 47 9.34 -7.26 13.53
CA THR A 47 10.14 -8.07 14.48
C THR A 47 11.49 -7.47 14.76
N ASP A 48 12.09 -6.82 13.77
CA ASP A 48 13.41 -6.23 13.88
C ASP A 48 13.40 -4.93 14.70
N THR A 49 14.57 -4.53 15.17
CA THR A 49 14.73 -3.21 15.80
C THR A 49 14.89 -2.16 14.71
N VAL A 50 13.91 -1.27 14.57
CA VAL A 50 13.98 -0.13 13.65
C VAL A 50 14.66 1.05 14.35
N LYS A 51 15.51 1.77 13.62
CA LYS A 51 16.11 3.04 14.06
C LYS A 51 15.67 4.15 13.10
N VAL A 52 15.39 5.32 13.66
CA VAL A 52 15.29 6.55 12.86
C VAL A 52 16.67 7.17 12.83
N ALA A 53 17.17 7.46 11.62
CA ALA A 53 18.46 8.09 11.40
C ALA A 53 18.31 9.34 10.53
N ASP A 54 19.26 10.26 10.64
CA ASP A 54 19.35 11.39 9.72
C ASP A 54 19.93 10.97 8.34
N THR A 55 20.04 11.93 7.42
CA THR A 55 20.59 11.69 6.07
C THR A 55 22.08 11.35 6.05
N ALA A 56 22.81 11.58 7.15
CA ALA A 56 24.19 11.17 7.33
C ALA A 56 24.31 9.75 7.94
N GLY A 57 23.18 9.12 8.29
CA GLY A 57 23.12 7.78 8.88
C GLY A 57 23.33 7.75 10.39
N LEU A 58 23.32 8.91 11.08
CA LEU A 58 23.43 8.96 12.53
C LEU A 58 22.08 8.62 13.18
N VAL A 59 22.08 7.63 14.07
CA VAL A 59 20.88 7.19 14.80
C VAL A 59 20.37 8.31 15.70
N GLN A 60 19.10 8.69 15.52
CA GLN A 60 18.42 9.72 16.31
C GLN A 60 17.52 9.10 17.38
N SER A 61 16.79 8.04 17.04
CA SER A 61 15.86 7.41 18.00
C SER A 61 15.53 5.96 17.66
N THR A 62 14.87 5.29 18.60
CA THR A 62 14.29 3.95 18.42
C THR A 62 12.79 4.07 18.68
N PRO A 63 11.93 3.98 17.65
CA PRO A 63 10.48 4.01 17.84
C PRO A 63 9.99 2.81 18.67
N ASP A 64 8.81 2.95 19.31
CA ASP A 64 8.15 1.83 19.98
C ASP A 64 7.70 0.80 18.94
N ARG A 65 8.38 -0.35 18.90
CA ARG A 65 8.11 -1.42 17.94
C ARG A 65 6.66 -1.90 17.96
N ARG A 66 5.94 -1.76 19.10
CA ARG A 66 4.53 -2.16 19.20
C ARG A 66 3.60 -1.35 18.30
N THR A 67 4.05 -0.18 17.85
CA THR A 67 3.29 0.68 16.94
C THR A 67 3.73 0.55 15.49
N LEU A 68 4.66 -0.37 15.18
CA LEU A 68 5.25 -0.51 13.84
C LEU A 68 4.77 -1.78 13.15
N PHE A 69 4.29 -1.60 11.93
CA PHE A 69 3.83 -2.68 11.06
C PHE A 69 4.46 -2.54 9.68
N ALA A 70 4.94 -3.65 9.14
CA ALA A 70 5.37 -3.74 7.76
C ALA A 70 4.16 -4.05 6.89
N VAL A 71 3.75 -3.08 6.07
CA VAL A 71 2.68 -3.25 5.08
C VAL A 71 3.07 -4.33 4.08
N GLN A 72 2.09 -5.15 3.70
CA GLN A 72 2.21 -6.23 2.74
C GLN A 72 1.25 -5.98 1.57
N THR A 73 1.36 -6.80 0.52
CA THR A 73 0.41 -6.79 -0.61
C THR A 73 -0.33 -8.13 -0.65
N PRO A 74 -1.57 -8.22 -1.19
CA PRO A 74 -2.26 -7.22 -2.00
C PRO A 74 -2.81 -6.03 -1.20
N GLN A 75 -2.62 -4.83 -1.73
CA GLN A 75 -3.33 -3.63 -1.25
C GLN A 75 -4.55 -3.41 -2.16
N VAL A 76 -5.72 -3.21 -1.56
CA VAL A 76 -6.99 -3.04 -2.27
C VAL A 76 -7.53 -1.65 -2.04
N PHE A 77 -7.95 -0.97 -3.11
CA PHE A 77 -8.51 0.38 -3.09
C PHE A 77 -9.78 0.45 -3.92
N GLN A 78 -10.69 1.37 -3.58
CA GLN A 78 -11.70 1.80 -4.53
C GLN A 78 -11.04 2.45 -5.74
N ALA A 79 -11.49 2.05 -6.93
CA ALA A 79 -10.85 2.42 -8.18
C ALA A 79 -10.84 3.93 -8.40
N ASN A 80 -11.93 4.62 -8.06
CA ASN A 80 -12.02 6.08 -8.16
C ASN A 80 -11.00 6.78 -7.25
N ILE A 81 -10.78 6.31 -6.02
CA ILE A 81 -9.81 6.88 -5.08
C ILE A 81 -8.39 6.71 -5.61
N LEU A 82 -8.01 5.48 -5.98
CA LEU A 82 -6.67 5.20 -6.48
C LEU A 82 -6.37 5.95 -7.78
N LYS A 83 -7.32 5.98 -8.72
CA LYS A 83 -7.16 6.73 -9.98
C LYS A 83 -7.04 8.23 -9.74
N ALA A 84 -7.84 8.80 -8.84
CA ALA A 84 -7.78 10.23 -8.50
C ALA A 84 -6.44 10.60 -7.84
N ALA A 85 -5.98 9.78 -6.89
CA ALA A 85 -4.71 9.97 -6.21
C ALA A 85 -3.53 9.93 -7.20
N LEU A 86 -3.51 8.93 -8.09
CA LEU A 86 -2.50 8.81 -9.14
C LEU A 86 -2.51 10.02 -10.09
N GLN A 87 -3.70 10.46 -10.52
CA GLN A 87 -3.82 11.62 -11.40
C GLN A 87 -3.30 12.90 -10.73
N SER A 88 -3.66 13.12 -9.46
CA SER A 88 -3.17 14.27 -8.68
C SER A 88 -1.65 14.23 -8.49
N ALA A 89 -1.08 13.07 -8.22
CA ALA A 89 0.36 12.91 -8.04
C ALA A 89 1.13 13.17 -9.35
N ILE A 90 0.61 12.72 -10.49
CA ILE A 90 1.17 13.01 -11.82
C ILE A 90 1.14 14.52 -12.10
N GLU A 91 0.01 15.19 -11.83
CA GLU A 91 -0.14 16.64 -12.03
C GLU A 91 0.79 17.46 -11.13
N ALA A 92 1.06 16.97 -9.91
CA ALA A 92 2.01 17.58 -8.98
C ALA A 92 3.48 17.27 -9.30
N GLY A 93 3.77 16.39 -10.27
CA GLY A 93 5.13 15.95 -10.58
C GLY A 93 5.79 15.15 -9.45
N ALA A 94 5.00 14.46 -8.62
CA ALA A 94 5.51 13.64 -7.53
C ALA A 94 6.24 12.40 -8.06
N GLU A 95 7.32 12.00 -7.37
CA GLU A 95 7.98 10.72 -7.65
C GLU A 95 7.13 9.58 -7.09
N LEU A 96 6.41 8.89 -7.97
CA LEU A 96 5.66 7.67 -7.64
C LEU A 96 6.55 6.46 -7.86
N THR A 97 6.81 5.68 -6.81
CA THR A 97 7.62 4.46 -6.90
C THR A 97 6.77 3.22 -7.22
N ASP A 98 5.49 3.25 -6.88
CA ASP A 98 4.48 2.25 -7.23
C ASP A 98 3.06 2.87 -7.24
N ASP A 99 2.06 2.10 -7.70
CA ASP A 99 0.67 2.61 -7.78
C ASP A 99 0.11 2.95 -6.36
N CYS A 100 0.55 2.24 -5.32
CA CYS A 100 0.04 2.39 -3.94
C CYS A 100 0.55 3.66 -3.26
N SER A 101 1.79 4.07 -3.53
CA SER A 101 2.43 5.27 -2.97
C SER A 101 1.70 6.58 -3.26
N ALA A 102 0.76 6.58 -4.23
CA ALA A 102 -0.08 7.73 -4.49
C ALA A 102 -1.16 7.96 -3.42
N VAL A 103 -1.56 6.91 -2.68
CA VAL A 103 -2.65 6.96 -1.69
C VAL A 103 -2.13 6.96 -0.24
N GLU A 104 -0.93 6.42 0.00
CA GLU A 104 -0.25 6.44 1.31
C GLU A 104 0.16 7.86 1.73
#